data_AF-A0A915A8H7-F1
#
_entry.id   AF-A0A915A8H7-F1
#
_cell.length_a   1.000
_cell.length_b   1.000
_cell.length_c   1.000
_cell.angle_alpha   90.00
_cell.angle_beta   90.00
_cell.angle_gamma   90.00
#
_symmetry.space_group_name_H-M   'P 1'
#
loop_
_entity.id
_entity.type
_entity.pdbx_description
1 polymer ?
#
loop_
_entity_poly.entity_id
_entity_poly.type
_entity_poly.pdbx_seq_one_letter_code
_entity_poly.pdbx_strand_id
1 'polypeptide(L)'
;RYGLPACKSVAQADCVFWFGDLNFRLKSRKRVDALSAQQMTENLSLKSFFSDLLVDDELTVEKCKGNVFVEFDEAHISFPPTHKFIAGSNDYVCSRIPSYTDRVLFYSKDEDRIRPLMYDSLWDEDCSDHKPVYAVFTLRVLDQRH
;
A
#
# COMPACT_ATOMS: atom_id res chain seq x y z
N ARG A 1 -15.78 2.62 -34.11
CA ARG A 1 -15.31 1.55 -33.19
C ARG A 1 -13.79 1.66 -33.14
N TYR A 2 -13.24 2.29 -32.11
CA TYR A 2 -11.80 2.51 -32.00
C TYR A 2 -11.16 1.25 -31.39
N GLY A 3 -10.64 0.40 -32.26
CA GLY A 3 -9.85 -0.76 -31.85
C GLY A 3 -8.44 -0.29 -31.50
N LEU A 4 -8.26 0.23 -30.28
CA LEU A 4 -6.90 0.35 -29.74
C LEU A 4 -6.32 -1.07 -29.65
N PRO A 5 -5.09 -1.29 -30.15
CA PRO A 5 -4.46 -2.60 -30.04
C PRO A 5 -4.41 -3.00 -28.57
N ALA A 6 -4.80 -4.24 -28.27
CA ALA A 6 -4.72 -4.77 -26.91
C ALA A 6 -3.28 -4.65 -26.41
N CYS A 7 -3.10 -4.07 -25.23
CA CYS A 7 -1.81 -3.98 -24.55
C CYS A 7 -1.29 -5.41 -24.32
N LYS A 8 -0.22 -5.80 -25.02
CA LYS A 8 0.33 -7.17 -25.00
C LYS A 8 1.37 -7.39 -23.90
N SER A 9 1.82 -6.32 -23.24
CA SER A 9 2.74 -6.39 -22.10
C SER A 9 2.60 -5.15 -21.22
N VAL A 10 2.93 -5.28 -19.93
CA VAL A 10 2.92 -4.18 -18.97
C VAL A 10 3.73 -2.96 -19.48
N ALA A 11 4.84 -3.21 -20.19
CA ALA A 11 5.69 -2.17 -20.76
C ALA A 11 5.03 -1.35 -21.89
N GLN A 12 3.94 -1.83 -22.48
CA GLN A 12 3.21 -1.08 -23.51
C GLN A 12 2.24 -0.06 -22.92
N ALA A 13 1.78 -0.27 -21.69
CA ALA A 13 0.88 0.66 -21.02
C ALA A 13 1.60 1.98 -20.69
N ASP A 14 0.89 3.09 -20.85
CA ASP A 14 1.37 4.40 -20.41
C ASP A 14 1.40 4.52 -18.88
N CYS A 15 0.40 3.91 -18.25
CA CYS A 15 0.18 3.92 -16.81
C CYS A 15 -0.23 2.52 -16.38
N VAL A 16 0.32 2.05 -15.28
CA VAL A 16 0.03 0.73 -14.70
C VAL A 16 -0.30 0.93 -13.22
N PHE A 17 -1.38 0.31 -12.76
CA PHE A 17 -1.69 0.16 -11.35
C PHE A 17 -1.58 -1.32 -11.00
N TRP A 18 -0.81 -1.64 -9.97
CA TRP A 18 -0.58 -3.01 -9.51
C TRP A 18 -0.96 -3.09 -8.04
N PHE A 19 -1.97 -3.88 -7.71
CA PHE A 19 -2.48 -3.92 -6.34
C PHE A 19 -3.11 -5.27 -5.96
N GLY A 20 -3.23 -5.48 -4.65
CA GLY A 20 -3.83 -6.67 -4.05
C GLY A 20 -3.09 -7.11 -2.80
N ASP A 21 -3.40 -8.33 -2.34
CA ASP A 21 -2.62 -9.01 -1.31
C ASP A 21 -1.31 -9.52 -1.91
N LEU A 22 -0.24 -8.75 -1.72
CA LEU A 22 1.12 -9.10 -2.13
C LEU A 22 1.85 -9.96 -1.08
N ASN A 23 1.25 -10.13 0.10
CA ASN A 23 1.66 -11.05 1.14
C ASN A 23 3.05 -10.81 1.77
N PHE A 24 3.69 -9.66 1.50
CA PHE A 24 4.92 -9.24 2.17
C PHE A 24 4.68 -8.93 3.65
N ARG A 25 5.65 -9.24 4.50
CA ARG A 25 5.49 -9.25 5.95
C ARG A 25 6.43 -8.26 6.65
N LEU A 26 5.98 -7.77 7.81
CA LEU A 26 6.90 -7.16 8.76
C LEU A 26 7.72 -8.24 9.44
N LYS A 27 9.01 -7.97 9.67
CA LYS A 27 9.91 -8.93 10.33
C LYS A 27 9.70 -9.07 11.84
N SER A 28 9.07 -8.11 12.49
CA SER A 28 9.00 -8.05 13.96
C SER A 28 7.68 -7.50 14.48
N ARG A 29 7.03 -8.28 15.37
CA ARG A 29 5.85 -7.87 16.14
C ARG A 29 6.16 -6.74 17.14
N LYS A 30 7.38 -6.69 17.68
CA LYS A 30 7.75 -5.81 18.79
C LYS A 30 7.47 -4.33 18.50
N ARG A 31 7.71 -3.89 17.26
CA ARG A 31 7.42 -2.50 16.87
C ARG A 31 5.93 -2.22 16.77
N VAL A 32 5.13 -3.19 16.31
CA VAL A 32 3.68 -3.03 16.29
C VAL A 32 3.11 -3.01 17.72
N ASP A 33 3.63 -3.84 18.61
CA ASP A 33 3.15 -3.85 20.01
C ASP A 33 3.54 -2.56 20.76
N ALA A 34 4.68 -1.95 20.43
CA ALA A 34 5.07 -0.64 20.96
C ALA A 34 4.05 0.47 20.62
N LEU A 35 3.34 0.34 19.48
CA LEU A 35 2.23 1.23 19.11
C LEU A 35 1.11 1.18 20.15
N SER A 36 0.69 -0.02 20.56
CA SER A 36 -0.41 -0.22 21.51
C SER A 36 -0.11 0.41 22.88
N ALA A 37 1.17 0.46 23.26
CA ALA A 37 1.62 1.08 24.50
C ALA A 37 1.75 2.62 24.37
N GLN A 38 2.13 3.15 23.19
CA GLN A 38 2.32 4.60 22.97
C GLN A 38 1.03 5.36 22.61
N GLN A 39 -0.03 4.66 22.17
CA GLN A 39 -1.34 5.24 21.83
C GLN A 39 -2.03 6.00 22.99
N MET A 40 -1.50 5.92 24.21
CA MET A 40 -2.00 6.73 25.32
C MET A 40 -1.63 8.22 25.24
N THR A 41 -0.83 8.68 24.26
CA THR A 41 -0.16 9.98 24.42
C THR A 41 -0.18 11.04 23.31
N GLU A 42 -0.62 10.85 22.05
CA GLU A 42 -0.96 11.97 21.11
C GLU A 42 -1.20 11.49 19.66
N ASN A 43 -2.27 11.99 19.01
CA ASN A 43 -2.70 11.58 17.65
C ASN A 43 -1.75 12.02 16.50
N LEU A 44 -0.90 13.03 16.69
CA LEU A 44 0.01 13.51 15.64
C LEU A 44 1.25 12.62 15.46
N SER A 45 1.58 11.80 16.45
CA SER A 45 2.74 10.89 16.45
C SER A 45 2.53 9.60 15.64
N LEU A 46 1.28 9.21 15.39
CA LEU A 46 0.96 7.89 14.82
C LEU A 46 1.29 7.76 13.33
N LYS A 47 1.19 8.86 12.54
CA LYS A 47 1.48 8.82 11.10
C LYS A 47 2.96 8.60 10.80
N SER A 48 3.85 9.33 11.50
CA SER A 48 5.29 9.11 11.40
C SER A 48 5.66 7.71 11.88
N PHE A 49 5.00 7.20 12.91
CA PHE A 49 5.25 5.87 13.43
C PHE A 49 4.96 4.76 12.42
N PHE A 50 3.84 4.85 11.68
CA PHE A 50 3.55 3.84 10.66
C PHE A 50 4.61 3.80 9.56
N SER A 51 5.22 4.96 9.26
CA SER A 51 6.37 5.02 8.36
C SER A 51 7.59 4.30 8.95
N ASP A 52 7.84 4.44 10.25
CA ASP A 52 8.92 3.74 10.94
C ASP A 52 8.74 2.22 10.95
N LEU A 53 7.50 1.72 10.91
CA LEU A 53 7.23 0.29 10.77
C LEU A 53 7.73 -0.26 9.42
N LEU A 54 7.71 0.55 8.36
CA LEU A 54 8.10 0.16 7.01
C LEU A 54 9.60 -0.07 6.85
N VAL A 55 10.42 0.35 7.81
CA VAL A 55 11.88 0.15 7.78
C VAL A 55 12.25 -1.33 7.66
N ASP A 56 11.47 -2.24 8.26
CA ASP A 56 11.65 -3.68 8.05
C ASP A 56 10.45 -4.34 7.37
N ASP A 57 9.66 -3.60 6.60
CA ASP A 57 8.68 -4.18 5.69
C ASP A 57 9.40 -4.85 4.52
N GLU A 58 9.10 -6.12 4.27
CA GLU A 58 9.79 -6.89 3.21
C GLU A 58 9.61 -6.26 1.83
N LEU A 59 8.42 -5.76 1.48
CA LEU A 59 8.21 -5.12 0.18
C LEU A 59 9.05 -3.86 0.07
N THR A 60 8.99 -2.98 1.06
CA THR A 60 9.79 -1.74 1.09
C THR A 60 11.29 -2.06 0.96
N VAL A 61 11.80 -3.03 1.73
CA VAL A 61 13.21 -3.42 1.69
C VAL A 61 13.62 -3.99 0.33
N GLU A 62 12.82 -4.90 -0.24
CA GLU A 62 13.16 -5.54 -1.53
C GLU A 62 12.99 -4.57 -2.71
N LYS A 63 12.05 -3.61 -2.64
CA LYS A 63 11.96 -2.48 -3.59
C LYS A 63 13.18 -1.58 -3.50
N CYS A 64 13.60 -1.18 -2.30
CA CYS A 64 14.78 -0.34 -2.11
C CYS A 64 16.08 -0.99 -2.62
N LYS A 65 16.16 -2.32 -2.58
CA LYS A 65 17.28 -3.08 -3.17
C LYS A 65 17.22 -3.20 -4.69
N GLY A 66 16.09 -2.88 -5.32
CA GLY A 66 15.86 -3.08 -6.74
C GLY A 66 15.60 -4.55 -7.13
N ASN A 67 15.16 -5.40 -6.19
CA ASN A 67 14.87 -6.81 -6.46
C ASN A 67 13.47 -7.03 -7.03
N VAL A 68 12.52 -6.17 -6.64
CA VAL A 68 11.12 -6.23 -7.07
C VAL A 68 10.62 -4.83 -7.39
N PHE A 69 9.69 -4.70 -8.34
CA PHE A 69 8.98 -3.44 -8.61
C PHE A 69 9.89 -2.21 -8.83
N VAL A 70 11.03 -2.39 -9.53
CA VAL A 70 12.13 -1.40 -9.68
C VAL A 70 11.70 -0.03 -10.20
N GLU A 71 10.65 0.03 -11.01
CA GLU A 71 10.14 1.28 -11.59
C GLU A 71 8.78 1.70 -11.01
N PHE A 72 8.21 0.92 -10.10
CA PHE A 72 6.91 1.24 -9.54
C PHE A 72 7.06 2.08 -8.28
N ASP A 73 6.30 3.15 -8.23
CA ASP A 73 6.09 3.96 -7.05
C ASP A 73 4.99 3.39 -6.16
N GLU A 74 5.02 3.80 -4.90
CA GLU A 74 3.95 3.56 -3.94
C GLU A 74 3.70 4.84 -3.14
N ALA A 75 2.44 5.17 -2.92
CA ALA A 75 2.09 6.36 -2.14
C ALA A 75 2.50 6.17 -0.67
N HIS A 76 2.67 7.27 0.05
CA HIS A 76 3.07 7.22 1.45
C HIS A 76 2.01 6.49 2.32
N ILE A 77 2.42 5.41 2.99
CA ILE A 77 1.56 4.66 3.92
C ILE A 77 1.53 5.39 5.26
N SER A 78 0.33 5.82 5.67
CA SER A 78 0.11 6.51 6.95
C SER A 78 -1.01 5.88 7.79
N PHE A 79 -1.29 4.60 7.52
CA PHE A 79 -2.31 3.77 8.16
C PHE A 79 -1.66 2.53 8.80
N PRO A 80 -2.33 1.84 9.74
CA PRO A 80 -1.77 0.67 10.43
C PRO A 80 -1.73 -0.58 9.53
N PRO A 81 -0.98 -1.64 9.93
CA PRO A 81 -0.97 -2.91 9.19
C PRO A 81 -2.37 -3.50 8.95
N THR A 82 -2.59 -4.09 7.77
CA THR A 82 -3.93 -4.48 7.31
C THR A 82 -4.29 -5.93 7.58
N HIS A 83 -3.33 -6.75 8.03
CA HIS A 83 -3.55 -8.17 8.31
C HIS A 83 -2.56 -8.67 9.37
N LYS A 84 -2.89 -9.57 10.30
CA LYS A 84 -4.10 -10.39 10.39
C LYS A 84 -4.98 -10.00 11.58
N PHE A 85 -6.26 -9.77 11.32
CA PHE A 85 -7.27 -9.49 12.33
C PHE A 85 -8.05 -10.75 12.73
N ILE A 86 -8.70 -10.69 13.88
CA ILE A 86 -9.81 -11.59 14.22
C ILE A 86 -11.04 -11.07 13.46
N ALA A 87 -11.63 -11.90 12.59
CA ALA A 87 -12.81 -11.49 11.83
C ALA A 87 -13.97 -11.10 12.78
N GLY A 88 -14.62 -9.99 12.50
CA GLY A 88 -15.62 -9.34 13.35
C GLY A 88 -15.04 -8.52 14.51
N SER A 89 -13.73 -8.24 14.51
CA SER A 89 -13.09 -7.35 15.48
C SER A 89 -11.96 -6.52 14.88
N ASN A 90 -11.52 -5.51 15.63
CA ASN A 90 -10.35 -4.66 15.30
C ASN A 90 -9.07 -5.13 16.01
N ASP A 91 -9.06 -6.35 16.52
CA ASP A 91 -7.93 -6.92 17.25
C ASP A 91 -7.06 -7.76 16.32
N TYR A 92 -5.76 -7.52 16.37
CA TYR A 92 -4.80 -8.38 15.69
C TYR A 92 -4.72 -9.75 16.36
N VAL A 93 -4.57 -10.80 15.55
CA VAL A 93 -4.26 -12.15 16.05
C VAL A 93 -2.91 -12.14 16.77
N CYS A 94 -2.90 -12.45 18.06
CA CYS A 94 -1.70 -12.37 18.91
C CYS A 94 -0.53 -13.25 18.43
N SER A 95 -0.82 -14.40 17.83
CA SER A 95 0.19 -15.34 17.32
C SER A 95 0.78 -14.96 15.96
N ARG A 96 0.36 -13.82 15.38
CA ARG A 96 0.79 -13.36 14.06
C ARG A 96 1.44 -11.99 14.14
N ILE A 97 2.33 -11.70 13.20
CA ILE A 97 2.93 -10.37 13.04
C ILE A 97 2.01 -9.54 12.11
N PRO A 98 1.44 -8.41 12.57
CA PRO A 98 0.67 -7.52 11.74
C PRO A 98 1.55 -7.00 10.62
N SER A 99 1.04 -7.02 9.40
CA SER A 99 1.79 -6.75 8.18
C SER A 99 0.96 -5.96 7.17
N TYR A 100 1.65 -5.22 6.30
CA TYR A 100 1.07 -4.51 5.16
C TYR A 100 1.04 -5.44 3.95
N THR A 101 0.14 -6.43 4.00
CA THR A 101 0.00 -7.41 2.92
C THR A 101 -0.70 -6.82 1.70
N ASP A 102 -1.62 -5.89 1.93
CA ASP A 102 -2.48 -5.29 0.91
C ASP A 102 -1.85 -3.97 0.44
N ARG A 103 -1.44 -3.90 -0.83
CA ARG A 103 -0.61 -2.79 -1.34
C ARG A 103 -1.12 -2.28 -2.69
N VAL A 104 -0.89 -0.99 -2.96
CA VAL A 104 -1.19 -0.35 -4.23
C VAL A 104 0.07 0.34 -4.76
N LEU A 105 0.59 -0.18 -5.87
CA LEU A 105 1.72 0.36 -6.59
C LEU A 105 1.27 0.96 -7.92
N PHE A 106 2.04 1.91 -8.43
CA PHE A 106 1.77 2.52 -9.73
C PHE A 106 3.05 2.80 -10.50
N TYR A 107 2.94 2.81 -11.82
CA TYR A 107 4.02 3.14 -12.74
C TYR A 107 3.47 4.03 -13.86
N SER A 108 4.29 4.96 -14.34
CA SER A 108 4.01 5.78 -15.51
C SER A 108 5.29 5.98 -16.33
N LYS A 109 5.15 6.01 -17.65
CA LYS A 109 6.25 6.39 -18.56
C LYS A 109 6.61 7.87 -18.46
N ASP A 110 5.60 8.70 -18.22
CA ASP A 110 5.76 10.13 -18.05
C ASP A 110 5.77 10.46 -16.55
N GLU A 111 6.83 11.13 -16.10
CA GLU A 111 6.88 11.75 -14.78
C GLU A 111 5.68 12.71 -14.60
N ASP A 112 5.15 12.80 -13.37
CA ASP A 112 3.98 13.61 -12.99
C ASP A 112 2.63 13.25 -13.64
N ARG A 113 2.53 12.15 -14.40
CA ARG A 113 1.25 11.74 -15.00
C ARG A 113 0.27 11.16 -13.98
N ILE A 114 0.78 10.44 -12.99
CA ILE A 114 0.01 9.88 -11.88
C ILE A 114 0.39 10.65 -10.62
N ARG A 115 -0.61 11.24 -9.95
CA ARG A 115 -0.42 11.89 -8.66
C ARG A 115 -1.32 11.25 -7.61
N PRO A 116 -0.77 10.57 -6.58
CA PRO A 116 -1.57 10.06 -5.48
C PRO A 116 -2.21 11.21 -4.69
N LEU A 117 -3.50 11.08 -4.40
CA LEU A 117 -4.28 12.00 -3.57
C LEU A 117 -4.54 11.41 -2.18
N MET A 118 -4.87 10.12 -2.13
CA MET A 118 -5.16 9.40 -0.89
C MET A 118 -4.63 7.98 -0.99
N TYR A 119 -4.17 7.44 0.14
CA TYR A 119 -3.80 6.04 0.28
C TYR A 119 -4.03 5.64 1.74
N ASP A 120 -5.06 4.83 1.96
CA ASP A 120 -5.55 4.53 3.32
C ASP A 120 -6.23 3.15 3.37
N SER A 121 -6.59 2.74 4.59
CA SER A 121 -7.36 1.54 4.88
C SER A 121 -8.72 1.88 5.49
N LEU A 122 -9.73 1.07 5.20
CA LEU A 122 -11.06 1.18 5.81
C LEU A 122 -11.09 0.41 7.12
N TRP A 123 -10.86 1.12 8.24
CA TRP A 123 -10.75 0.48 9.55
C TRP A 123 -12.08 -0.02 10.13
N ASP A 124 -13.18 0.64 9.76
CA ASP A 124 -14.52 0.30 10.24
C ASP A 124 -15.08 -1.01 9.66
N GLU A 125 -14.44 -1.54 8.60
CA GLU A 125 -14.84 -2.80 7.97
C GLU A 125 -14.14 -4.00 8.65
N ASP A 126 -14.89 -4.90 9.26
CA ASP A 126 -14.36 -6.01 10.07
C ASP A 126 -14.81 -7.40 9.62
N CYS A 127 -15.51 -7.51 8.49
CA CYS A 127 -16.02 -8.79 7.98
C CYS A 127 -14.92 -9.79 7.54
N SER A 128 -13.68 -9.33 7.38
CA SER A 128 -12.52 -10.12 6.94
C SER A 128 -11.38 -10.02 7.96
N ASP A 129 -10.44 -10.95 7.90
CA ASP A 129 -9.17 -10.86 8.61
C ASP A 129 -8.16 -9.90 7.96
N HIS A 130 -8.54 -9.30 6.84
CA HIS A 130 -7.88 -8.17 6.17
C HIS A 130 -8.73 -6.89 6.25
N LYS A 131 -8.07 -5.75 6.41
CA LYS A 131 -8.69 -4.42 6.23
C LYS A 131 -8.63 -3.99 4.76
N PRO A 132 -9.74 -3.57 4.13
CA PRO A 132 -9.72 -3.07 2.77
C PRO A 132 -8.78 -1.88 2.61
N VAL A 133 -7.97 -1.89 1.56
CA VAL A 133 -7.04 -0.79 1.22
C VAL A 133 -7.53 -0.10 -0.04
N TYR A 134 -7.48 1.23 -0.06
CA TYR A 134 -7.83 2.03 -1.23
C TYR A 134 -6.78 3.10 -1.49
N ALA A 135 -6.63 3.45 -2.76
CA ALA A 135 -5.82 4.58 -3.18
C ALA A 135 -6.56 5.39 -4.26
N VAL A 136 -6.45 6.70 -4.18
CA VAL A 136 -7.09 7.65 -5.10
C VAL A 136 -6.00 8.43 -5.81
N PHE A 137 -6.11 8.55 -7.14
CA PHE A 137 -5.11 9.19 -7.97
C PHE A 137 -5.73 10.25 -8.88
N THR A 138 -5.00 11.34 -9.13
CA THR A 138 -5.23 12.18 -10.31
C THR A 138 -4.40 11.63 -11.46
N LEU A 139 -5.02 11.47 -12.63
CA LEU A 139 -4.35 11.04 -13.85
C LEU A 139 -4.42 12.16 -14.89
N ARG A 140 -3.27 12.58 -15.41
CA ARG A 140 -3.21 13.44 -16.59
C ARG A 140 -3.43 12.58 -17.83
N VAL A 141 -4.58 12.74 -18.47
CA VAL A 141 -4.89 12.07 -19.74
C VAL A 141 -4.32 12.90 -20.88
N LEU A 142 -3.53 12.28 -21.74
CA LEU A 142 -3.07 12.93 -22.96
C LEU A 142 -4.21 12.94 -23.97
N ASP A 143 -4.60 14.14 -24.42
CA ASP A 143 -5.58 14.30 -25.47
C ASP A 143 -4.94 13.89 -26.80
N GLN A 144 -5.28 12.70 -27.31
CA GLN A 144 -4.89 12.29 -28.65
C GLN A 144 -5.81 12.98 -29.67
N ARG A 145 -5.63 14.31 -29.83
CA ARG A 145 -6.20 14.99 -31.00
C ARG A 145 -5.38 14.59 -32.21
N HIS A 146 -5.97 13.74 -33.04
CA HIS A 146 -5.61 13.61 -34.45
C HIS A 146 -6.26 14.73 -35.26
#